data_AF-A0A2E6A3F0-F1
#
_entry.id   AF-A0A2E6A3F0-F1
#
_cell.length_a   1.000
_cell.length_b   1.000
_cell.length_c   1.000
_cell.angle_alpha   90.00
_cell.angle_beta   90.00
_cell.angle_gamma   90.00
#
_symmetry.space_group_name_H-M   'P 1'
#
loop_
_entity.id
_entity.type
_entity.pdbx_description
1 polymer ?
#
loop_
_entity_poly.entity_id
_entity_poly.type
_entity_poly.pdbx_seq_one_letter_code
_entity_poly.pdbx_strand_id
1 'polypeptide(L)'
;MLGMSIYISVVSGYLVVAYVAGKRLERFQLFTIAVLFVTFSFFASIGTFGLIRGGVNAFDGIDDGLGGVVHAIYVAVPYAITSVQLLGIGLSLKFMLDQRKGATDES
;
A
#
# COMPACT_ATOMS: atom_id res chain seq x y z
N MET A 1 -5.37 8.92 9.61
CA MET A 1 -5.87 7.54 9.72
C MET A 1 -6.62 7.06 8.47
N LEU A 2 -7.49 7.88 7.84
CA LEU A 2 -8.26 7.49 6.64
C LEU A 2 -7.42 6.91 5.47
N GLY A 3 -6.27 7.51 5.13
CA GLY A 3 -5.43 7.03 4.03
C GLY A 3 -4.92 5.58 4.21
N MET A 4 -4.54 5.21 5.45
CA MET A 4 -4.12 3.85 5.77
C MET A 4 -5.28 2.86 5.70
N SER A 5 -6.47 3.25 6.19
CA SER A 5 -7.66 2.42 6.15
C SER A 5 -8.09 2.11 4.71
N ILE A 6 -8.01 3.12 3.83
CA ILE A 6 -8.27 2.94 2.39
C ILE A 6 -7.24 1.99 1.78
N TYR A 7 -5.94 2.21 2.04
CA TYR A 7 -4.88 1.34 1.54
C TYR A 7 -5.10 -0.13 1.96
N ILE A 8 -5.36 -0.39 3.24
CA ILE A 8 -5.59 -1.74 3.77
C ILE A 8 -6.83 -2.38 3.14
N SER A 9 -7.91 -1.61 2.94
CA SER A 9 -9.14 -2.09 2.30
C SER A 9 -8.91 -2.48 0.84
N VAL A 10 -8.15 -1.68 0.09
CA VAL A 10 -7.83 -1.98 -1.32
C VAL A 10 -6.93 -3.20 -1.42
N VAL A 11 -5.89 -3.29 -0.59
CA VAL A 11 -4.96 -4.43 -0.56
C VAL A 11 -5.67 -5.72 -0.15
N SER A 12 -6.45 -5.69 0.94
CA SER A 12 -7.18 -6.88 1.38
C SER A 12 -8.19 -7.36 0.33
N GLY A 13 -8.96 -6.45 -0.28
CA GLY A 13 -9.87 -6.78 -1.37
C GLY A 13 -9.15 -7.43 -2.56
N TYR A 14 -8.01 -6.88 -2.96
CA TYR A 14 -7.18 -7.45 -4.03
C TYR A 14 -6.67 -8.86 -3.69
N LEU A 15 -6.16 -9.06 -2.47
CA LEU A 15 -5.67 -10.37 -2.02
C LEU A 15 -6.79 -11.43 -1.97
N VAL A 16 -8.00 -11.04 -1.55
CA VAL A 16 -9.16 -11.93 -1.57
C VAL A 16 -9.53 -12.32 -2.99
N VAL A 17 -9.57 -11.36 -3.92
CA VAL A 17 -9.82 -11.64 -5.35
C VAL A 17 -8.74 -12.55 -5.92
N ALA A 18 -7.47 -12.30 -5.57
CA ALA A 18 -6.35 -13.13 -6.00
C ALA A 18 -6.47 -14.57 -5.50
N TYR A 19 -6.87 -14.76 -4.25
CA TYR A 19 -7.06 -16.09 -3.67
C TYR A 19 -8.27 -16.85 -4.25
N VAL A 20 -9.41 -16.17 -4.39
CA VAL A 20 -10.67 -16.82 -4.80
C VAL A 20 -10.76 -17.01 -6.32
N ALA A 21 -10.37 -16.00 -7.09
CA ALA A 21 -10.57 -15.95 -8.53
C ALA A 21 -9.28 -16.01 -9.35
N GLY A 22 -8.10 -15.93 -8.72
CA GLY A 22 -6.79 -15.86 -9.41
C GLY A 22 -6.57 -16.94 -10.46
N LYS A 23 -7.00 -18.18 -10.18
CA LYS A 23 -6.88 -19.33 -11.10
C LYS A 23 -7.81 -19.25 -12.32
N ARG A 24 -8.92 -18.50 -12.23
CA ARG A 24 -10.02 -18.47 -13.22
C ARG A 24 -10.05 -17.20 -14.06
N LEU A 25 -9.19 -16.23 -13.77
CA LEU A 25 -9.17 -14.95 -14.45
C LEU A 25 -8.46 -15.04 -15.80
N GLU A 26 -9.11 -14.46 -16.82
CA GLU A 26 -8.45 -14.23 -18.10
C GLU A 26 -7.30 -13.24 -17.96
N ARG A 27 -6.32 -13.30 -18.89
CA ARG A 27 -5.15 -12.41 -18.87
C ARG A 27 -5.55 -10.93 -18.89
N PHE A 28 -6.59 -10.60 -19.66
CA PHE A 28 -7.11 -9.23 -19.74
C PHE A 28 -7.74 -8.78 -18.42
N GLN A 29 -8.59 -9.62 -17.80
CA GLN A 29 -9.21 -9.33 -16.51
C GLN A 29 -8.16 -9.13 -15.40
N LEU A 30 -7.15 -10.00 -15.37
CA LEU A 30 -6.03 -9.87 -14.43
C LEU A 30 -5.29 -8.55 -14.64
N PHE A 31 -4.99 -8.19 -15.88
CA PHE A 31 -4.34 -6.93 -16.20
C PHE A 31 -5.16 -5.72 -15.73
N THR A 32 -6.46 -5.70 -16.02
CA THR A 32 -7.36 -4.62 -15.58
C THR A 32 -7.39 -4.50 -14.05
N ILE A 33 -7.55 -5.62 -13.34
CA ILE A 33 -7.59 -5.63 -11.87
C ILE A 33 -6.24 -5.17 -11.29
N ALA A 34 -5.12 -5.62 -11.85
CA ALA A 34 -3.78 -5.23 -11.42
C ALA A 34 -3.53 -3.72 -11.62
N VAL A 35 -3.92 -3.17 -12.76
CA VAL A 35 -3.78 -1.74 -13.04
C VAL A 35 -4.62 -0.90 -12.08
N LEU A 36 -5.89 -1.25 -11.89
CA LEU A 36 -6.76 -0.55 -10.93
C LEU A 36 -6.18 -0.63 -9.52
N PHE A 37 -5.77 -1.82 -9.08
CA PHE A 37 -5.14 -2.03 -7.77
C PHE A 37 -3.91 -1.15 -7.57
N VAL A 38 -2.98 -1.14 -8.53
CA VAL A 38 -1.76 -0.33 -8.45
C VAL A 38 -2.11 1.15 -8.36
N THR A 39 -2.99 1.64 -9.24
CA THR A 39 -3.41 3.05 -9.22
C THR A 39 -4.02 3.42 -7.88
N PHE A 40 -5.06 2.71 -7.41
CA PHE A 40 -5.72 3.04 -6.16
C PHE A 40 -4.80 2.91 -4.94
N SER A 41 -3.97 1.86 -4.87
CA SER A 41 -3.05 1.66 -3.76
C SER A 41 -1.93 2.70 -3.74
N PHE A 42 -1.45 3.10 -4.92
CA PHE A 42 -0.43 4.13 -5.06
C PHE A 42 -0.96 5.50 -4.64
N PHE A 43 -2.15 5.89 -5.11
CA PHE A 43 -2.80 7.13 -4.67
C PHE A 43 -3.10 7.13 -3.17
N ALA A 44 -3.56 6.00 -2.61
CA ALA A 44 -3.78 5.87 -1.17
C ALA A 44 -2.47 5.98 -0.36
N SER A 45 -1.36 5.45 -0.89
CA SER A 45 -0.04 5.53 -0.26
C SER A 45 0.52 6.96 -0.28
N ILE A 46 0.43 7.66 -1.40
CA ILE A 46 0.80 9.09 -1.50
C ILE A 46 -0.10 9.93 -0.58
N GLY A 47 -1.40 9.69 -0.58
CA GLY A 47 -2.33 10.38 0.32
C GLY A 47 -2.00 10.15 1.79
N THR A 48 -1.59 8.93 2.15
CA THR A 48 -1.11 8.60 3.50
C THR A 48 0.17 9.38 3.84
N PHE A 49 1.15 9.42 2.93
CA PHE A 49 2.38 10.18 3.10
C PHE A 49 2.09 11.68 3.33
N GLY A 50 1.26 12.28 2.45
CA GLY A 50 0.89 13.68 2.52
C GLY A 50 0.15 14.05 3.81
N LEU A 51 -0.76 13.19 4.27
CA LEU A 51 -1.50 13.42 5.53
C LEU A 51 -0.60 13.33 6.76
N ILE A 52 0.30 12.35 6.83
CA ILE A 52 1.21 12.22 7.97
C ILE A 52 2.17 13.40 7.99
N ARG A 53 2.80 13.73 6.85
CA ARG A 53 3.74 14.85 6.73
C ARG A 53 3.08 16.21 6.97
N GLY A 54 1.88 16.42 6.45
CA GLY A 54 1.09 17.64 6.72
C GLY A 54 0.72 17.78 8.19
N GLY A 55 0.43 16.65 8.87
CA GLY A 55 0.27 16.61 10.32
C GLY A 55 1.56 16.98 11.06
N VAL A 56 2.70 16.43 10.66
CA VAL A 56 4.02 16.76 11.25
C VAL A 56 4.33 18.25 11.17
N ASN A 57 4.15 18.87 9.99
CA ASN A 57 4.43 20.29 9.79
C ASN A 57 3.51 21.20 10.62
N ALA A 58 2.35 20.72 11.07
CA ALA A 58 1.47 21.47 11.97
C ALA A 58 1.96 21.49 13.43
N PHE A 59 2.87 20.58 13.81
CA PHE A 59 3.48 20.52 15.15
C PHE A 59 4.87 21.17 15.22
N ASP A 60 5.44 21.58 14.07
CA ASP A 60 6.80 22.16 13.96
C ASP A 60 6.94 23.55 14.62
N GLY A 61 5.85 24.12 15.14
CA GLY A 61 5.83 25.40 15.88
C GLY A 61 5.81 25.27 17.41
N ILE A 62 5.86 24.07 17.97
CA ILE A 62 5.80 23.80 19.42
C ILE A 62 7.19 23.33 19.87
N ASP A 63 8.00 24.26 20.38
CA ASP A 63 9.39 24.02 20.81
C ASP A 63 9.43 23.59 22.29
N ASP A 64 9.26 22.29 22.54
CA ASP A 64 9.18 21.72 23.90
C ASP A 64 10.52 21.13 24.42
N GLY A 65 11.66 21.46 23.83
CA GLY A 65 12.98 21.05 24.35
C GLY A 65 13.33 19.54 24.24
N LEU A 66 12.42 18.70 23.73
CA LEU A 66 12.66 17.29 23.34
C LEU A 66 13.16 17.14 21.87
N GLY A 67 13.46 18.26 21.22
CA GLY A 67 13.35 18.47 19.76
C GLY A 67 14.15 17.52 18.86
N GLY A 68 15.32 17.02 19.25
CA GLY A 68 16.18 16.25 18.34
C GLY A 68 15.65 14.85 17.98
N VAL A 69 15.28 14.05 18.98
CA VAL A 69 14.84 12.65 18.77
C VAL A 69 13.41 12.61 18.24
N VAL A 70 12.54 13.48 18.75
CA VAL A 70 11.14 13.55 18.34
C VAL A 70 11.05 14.00 16.89
N HIS A 71 11.80 15.03 16.49
CA HIS A 71 11.87 15.46 15.09
C HIS A 71 12.40 14.36 14.16
N ALA A 72 13.42 13.60 14.56
CA ALA A 72 13.95 12.50 13.76
C ALA A 72 12.88 11.41 13.51
N ILE A 73 12.09 11.07 14.54
CA ILE A 73 10.98 10.10 14.41
C ILE A 73 9.91 10.64 13.46
N TYR A 74 9.49 11.90 13.62
CA TYR A 74 8.47 12.51 12.78
C TYR A 74 8.87 12.63 11.31
N VAL A 75 10.16 12.78 11.02
CA VAL A 75 10.70 12.74 9.65
C VAL A 75 10.73 11.29 9.14
N ALA A 76 11.23 10.34 9.93
CA ALA A 76 11.46 8.97 9.47
C ALA A 76 10.17 8.15 9.28
N VAL A 77 9.16 8.34 10.14
CA VAL A 77 7.92 7.56 10.15
C VAL A 77 7.13 7.62 8.82
N PRO A 78 6.87 8.81 8.23
CA PRO A 78 6.22 8.90 6.92
C PRO A 78 6.94 8.08 5.84
N TYR A 79 8.27 8.19 5.75
CA TYR A 79 9.05 7.45 4.75
C TYR A 79 8.97 5.95 4.99
N ALA A 80 9.15 5.49 6.23
CA ALA A 80 9.07 4.07 6.57
C ALA A 80 7.70 3.46 6.21
N ILE A 81 6.60 4.14 6.56
CA ILE A 81 5.24 3.71 6.26
C ILE A 81 5.02 3.62 4.74
N THR A 82 5.38 4.66 4.01
CA THR A 82 5.21 4.69 2.55
C THR A 82 6.07 3.62 1.87
N SER A 83 7.31 3.40 2.32
CA SER A 83 8.15 2.32 1.82
C SER A 83 7.52 0.94 2.03
N VAL A 84 6.98 0.67 3.21
CA VAL A 84 6.26 -0.58 3.50
C VAL A 84 5.02 -0.73 2.63
N GLN A 85 4.26 0.34 2.41
CA GLN A 85 3.08 0.32 1.53
C GLN A 85 3.45 0.03 0.07
N LEU A 86 4.54 0.62 -0.44
CA LEU A 86 5.02 0.34 -1.80
C LEU A 86 5.49 -1.11 -1.94
N LEU A 87 6.21 -1.64 -0.94
CA LEU A 87 6.58 -3.05 -0.89
C LEU A 87 5.34 -3.96 -0.88
N GLY A 88 4.32 -3.61 -0.10
CA GLY A 88 3.05 -4.34 -0.03
C GLY A 88 2.33 -4.42 -1.38
N ILE A 89 2.39 -3.36 -2.20
CA ILE A 89 1.84 -3.37 -3.57
C ILE A 89 2.58 -4.41 -4.42
N GLY A 90 3.92 -4.39 -4.41
CA GLY A 90 4.73 -5.32 -5.16
C GLY A 90 4.51 -6.78 -4.76
N LEU A 91 4.47 -7.05 -3.45
CA LEU A 91 4.19 -8.39 -2.91
C LEU A 91 2.78 -8.88 -3.28
N SER A 92 1.79 -7.99 -3.27
CA SER A 92 0.42 -8.34 -3.67
C SER A 92 0.34 -8.71 -5.14
N LEU A 93 0.96 -7.92 -6.03
CA LEU A 93 1.03 -8.26 -7.46
C LEU A 93 1.71 -9.61 -7.70
N LYS A 94 2.83 -9.86 -7.01
CA LYS A 94 3.51 -11.15 -7.08
C LYS A 94 2.59 -12.29 -6.64
N PHE A 95 1.89 -12.12 -5.51
CA PHE A 95 0.95 -13.12 -5.00
C PHE A 95 -0.14 -13.48 -6.03
N MET A 96 -0.72 -12.49 -6.71
CA MET A 96 -1.71 -12.73 -7.78
C MET A 96 -1.14 -13.56 -8.94
N LEU A 97 0.09 -13.25 -9.34
CA LEU A 97 0.78 -14.00 -10.40
C LEU A 97 1.10 -15.44 -9.97
N ASP A 98 1.52 -15.63 -8.72
CA ASP A 98 1.81 -16.94 -8.14
C ASP A 98 0.54 -17.80 -8.06
N GLN A 99 -0.60 -17.22 -7.62
CA GLN A 99 -1.90 -17.90 -7.61
C GLN A 99 -2.34 -18.33 -9.00
N ARG A 100 -2.07 -17.51 -10.03
CA ARG A 100 -2.38 -17.86 -11.42
C ARG A 100 -1.45 -18.96 -11.97
N LYS A 101 -0.15 -18.89 -11.69
CA LYS A 101 0.83 -19.88 -12.17
C LYS A 101 0.58 -21.26 -11.57
N GLY A 102 0.29 -21.33 -10.27
CA GLY A 102 -0.09 -22.58 -9.61
C GLY A 102 -1.35 -23.24 -10.18
N ALA A 103 -2.17 -22.54 -10.98
CA ALA A 103 -3.27 -23.15 -11.73
C ALA A 103 -2.83 -23.82 -13.04
N THR A 104 -1.73 -23.35 -13.63
CA THR A 104 -1.25 -23.83 -14.94
C THR A 104 -0.41 -25.10 -14.79
N ASP A 105 0.22 -25.30 -13.64
CA ASP A 105 1.03 -26.49 -13.34
C ASP A 105 0.17 -27.70 -12.89
N GLU A 106 -1.12 -27.49 -12.57
CA GLU A 106 -2.07 -28.53 -12.14
C GLU A 106 -2.99 -29.04 -13.28
N SER A 107 -2.85 -28.51 -14.51
CA SER A 107 -3.66 -28.87 -15.70
C SER A 107 -2.88 -29.71 -16.72
#